data_AF-A0A2P6P444-F1
#
_entry.id   AF-A0A2P6P444-F1
#
_cell.length_a   1.000
_cell.length_b   1.000
_cell.length_c   1.000
_cell.angle_alpha   90.00
_cell.angle_beta   90.00
_cell.angle_gamma   90.00
#
_symmetry.space_group_name_H-M   'P 1'
#
loop_
_entity.id
_entity.type
_entity.pdbx_description
1 polymer ?
#
loop_
_entity_poly.entity_id
_entity_poly.type
_entity_poly.pdbx_seq_one_letter_code
_entity_poly.pdbx_strand_id
1 'polypeptide(L)' 'MLASGSSPPAIGEDITVAAVREVKEETGIDAKFSEVLAFRQAHKLFFEKSDLFFVCMMHPLSFEIQK' A
#
# COMPACT_ATOMS: atom_id res chain seq x y z
N MET A 1 -0.33 -7.51 6.75
CA MET A 1 0.62 -7.67 5.62
C MET A 1 0.99 -6.26 5.17
N LEU A 2 2.28 -5.95 5.04
CA LEU A 2 2.73 -4.67 4.48
C LEU A 2 3.01 -4.92 3.00
N ALA A 3 2.17 -4.40 2.11
CA ALA A 3 2.46 -4.38 0.68
C ALA A 3 3.25 -3.11 0.35
N SER A 4 4.24 -3.23 -0.52
CA SER A 4 4.99 -2.09 -1.05
C SER A 4 4.37 -1.63 -2.36
N GLY A 5 4.21 -0.31 -2.57
CA GLY A 5 3.71 0.20 -3.84
C GLY A 5 4.71 -0.09 -4.96
N SER A 6 4.43 -1.11 -5.77
CA SER A 6 5.31 -1.54 -6.87
C SER A 6 4.80 -1.04 -8.22
N SER A 7 3.48 -0.92 -8.37
CA SER A 7 2.84 -0.36 -9.56
C SER A 7 2.48 1.12 -9.34
N PRO A 8 2.56 1.94 -10.41
CA PRO A 8 2.29 3.37 -10.29
C PRO A 8 0.80 3.61 -9.96
N PRO A 9 0.48 4.45 -8.96
CA PRO A 9 -0.89 4.75 -8.61
C PRO A 9 -1.58 5.53 -9.74
N ALA A 10 -2.87 5.30 -9.92
CA ALA A 10 -3.67 6.12 -10.83
C ALA A 10 -3.80 7.55 -10.29
N ILE A 11 -3.92 8.55 -11.17
CA ILE A 11 -4.10 9.95 -10.75
C ILE A 11 -5.40 10.06 -9.95
N GLY A 12 -5.29 10.47 -8.68
CA GLY A 12 -6.43 10.58 -7.77
C GLY A 12 -6.92 9.25 -7.18
N GLU A 13 -6.15 8.16 -7.30
CA GLU A 13 -6.47 6.90 -6.63
C GLU A 13 -6.47 7.08 -5.11
N ASP A 14 -7.49 6.53 -4.46
CA ASP A 14 -7.57 6.51 -3.01
C ASP A 14 -6.53 5.55 -2.43
N ILE A 15 -5.81 5.98 -1.39
CA ILE A 15 -4.73 5.20 -0.77
C ILE A 15 -5.20 3.83 -0.26
N THR A 16 -6.47 3.71 0.16
CA THR A 16 -7.04 2.45 0.64
C THR A 16 -7.31 1.50 -0.53
N VAL A 17 -7.70 2.03 -1.69
CA VAL A 17 -7.90 1.26 -2.92
C VAL A 17 -6.56 0.76 -3.44
N ALA A 18 -5.56 1.65 -3.50
CA ALA A 18 -4.21 1.28 -3.89
C ALA A 18 -3.64 0.20 -2.96
N ALA A 19 -3.77 0.34 -1.64
CA ALA A 19 -3.27 -0.65 -0.69
C ALA A 19 -3.92 -2.05 -0.85
N VAL A 20 -5.23 -2.11 -1.10
CA VAL A 20 -5.91 -3.39 -1.39
C VAL A 20 -5.39 -4.01 -2.69
N ARG A 21 -5.24 -3.19 -3.74
CA ARG A 21 -4.75 -3.60 -5.05
C ARG A 21 -3.32 -4.15 -4.98
N GLU A 22 -2.39 -3.45 -4.33
CA GLU A 22 -1.00 -3.88 -4.18
C GLU A 22 -0.89 -5.22 -3.43
N VAL A 23 -1.65 -5.42 -2.35
CA VAL A 23 -1.67 -6.71 -1.63
C VAL A 23 -2.07 -7.84 -2.59
N LYS A 24 -3.08 -7.62 -3.42
CA LYS A 24 -3.53 -8.61 -4.40
C LYS A 24 -2.47 -8.87 -5.47
N GLU A 25 -1.87 -7.83 -6.02
CA GLU A 25 -0.84 -7.92 -7.06
C GLU A 25 0.43 -8.63 -6.57
N GLU A 26 0.89 -8.35 -5.34
CA GLU A 26 2.14 -8.90 -4.80
C GLU A 26 1.99 -10.33 -4.23
N THR A 27 0.79 -10.70 -3.77
CA THR A 27 0.59 -11.91 -2.92
C THR A 27 -0.53 -12.83 -3.37
N GLY A 28 -1.38 -12.37 -4.30
CA GLY A 28 -2.58 -13.09 -4.72
C GLY A 28 -3.73 -13.07 -3.68
N ILE A 29 -3.53 -12.48 -2.50
CA ILE A 29 -4.52 -12.47 -1.42
C ILE A 29 -5.52 -11.33 -1.60
N ASP A 30 -6.81 -11.66 -1.54
CA ASP A 30 -7.86 -10.66 -1.36
C ASP A 30 -7.86 -10.18 0.10
N ALA A 31 -7.84 -8.88 0.31
CA ALA A 31 -7.80 -8.26 1.63
C ALA A 31 -8.77 -7.08 1.72
N LYS A 32 -9.18 -6.76 2.96
CA LYS A 32 -9.94 -5.56 3.28
C LYS A 32 -9.04 -4.57 4.02
N PHE A 33 -9.10 -3.31 3.61
CA PHE A 33 -8.48 -2.23 4.37
C PHE A 33 -9.15 -2.11 5.75
N SER A 34 -8.33 -1.87 6.78
CA SER A 34 -8.79 -1.65 8.14
C SER A 34 -8.56 -0.20 8.56
N GLU A 35 -7.30 0.21 8.69
CA GLU A 35 -6.92 1.54 9.16
C GLU A 35 -5.49 1.91 8.73
N VAL A 36 -5.19 3.22 8.75
CA VAL A 36 -3.81 3.72 8.64
C VAL A 36 -3.22 3.77 10.05
N LEU A 37 -2.17 2.99 10.29
CA LEU A 37 -1.49 2.94 11.59
C LEU A 37 -0.49 4.08 11.76
N ALA A 38 0.16 4.47 10.68
CA ALA A 38 1.15 5.54 10.68
C ALA A 38 1.33 6.12 9.28
N PHE A 39 1.80 7.36 9.22
CA PHE A 39 2.32 7.95 7.99
C PHE A 39 3.67 8.61 8.29
N ARG A 40 4.54 8.64 7.28
CA ARG A 40 5.83 9.31 7.32
C ARG A 40 5.90 10.25 6.13
N GLN A 41 6.30 11.48 6.41
CA GLN A 41 6.79 12.38 5.38
C GLN A 41 8.32 12.43 5.44
N ALA A 42 8.95 12.30 4.29
CA ALA A 42 10.40 12.41 4.16
C ALA A 42 10.74 13.49 3.16
N HIS A 43 11.28 14.60 3.64
CA HIS A 43 11.75 15.69 2.80
C HIS A 43 13.19 15.44 2.34
N LYS A 44 13.52 15.97 1.15
CA LYS A 44 14.88 15.96 0.58
C LYS A 44 15.42 14.56 0.22
N LEU A 45 14.53 13.63 -0.11
CA LEU A 45 14.93 12.46 -0.89
C LEU A 45 15.24 12.96 -2.31
N PHE A 46 16.28 12.40 -2.95
CA PHE A 46 16.93 12.86 -4.20
C PHE A 46 16.05 13.77 -5.10
N PHE A 47 16.60 14.93 -5.51
CA PHE A 47 15.94 15.95 -6.35
C PHE A 47 14.80 16.76 -5.71
N GLU A 48 14.95 17.18 -4.45
CA GLU A 48 14.01 18.07 -3.71
C GLU A 48 12.57 17.56 -3.59
N LYS A 49 12.33 16.29 -3.91
CA LYS A 49 11.00 15.69 -3.78
C LYS A 49 10.77 15.28 -2.33
N SER A 50 9.52 15.47 -1.90
CA SER A 50 9.04 14.96 -0.62
C SER A 50 8.30 13.66 -0.89
N ASP A 51 8.54 12.67 -0.05
CA ASP A 51 7.85 11.38 -0.10
C ASP A 51 6.82 11.28 1.02
N LEU A 52 5.73 10.59 0.75
CA LEU A 52 4.67 10.26 1.70
C LEU A 52 4.49 8.75 1.71
N PHE A 53 4.75 8.15 2.87
CA PHE A 53 4.64 6.72 3.09
C PHE A 53 3.57 6.43 4.14
N PHE A 54 2.70 5.46 3.86
CA PHE A 54 1.61 5.06 4.75
C PHE A 54 1.78 3.60 5.17
N VAL A 55 1.59 3.33 6.46
CA VAL A 55 1.50 1.98 7.01
C VAL A 55 0.03 1.66 7.19
N CYS A 56 -0.49 0.77 6.34
CA CYS A 56 -1.90 0.36 6.36
C CYS A 56 -2.05 -1.02 7.02
N MET A 57 -3.01 -1.15 7.93
CA MET A 57 -3.46 -2.45 8.44
C MET A 57 -4.49 -3.04 7.47
N MET A 58 -4.28 -4.32 7.13
CA MET A 58 -5.11 -5.06 6.18
C MET A 58 -5.60 -6.35 6.84
N HIS A 59 -6.88 -6.68 6.63
CA HIS A 59 -7.46 -7.96 7.00
C HIS A 59 -7.51 -8.89 5.79
N PRO A 60 -6.68 -9.95 5.75
CA PRO A 60 -6.74 -10.92 4.66
C PRO A 60 -8.05 -11.70 4.72
N LEU A 61 -8.64 -11.99 3.56
CA LEU A 61 -9.80 -12.88 3.42
C LEU A 61 -9.39 -14.35 3.22
N SER A 62 -8.10 -14.57 2.93
CA SER A 62 -7.44 -15.86 2.74
C SER A 62 -6.01 -15.76 3.25
N PHE A 63 -5.46 -16.85 3.76
CA PHE A 63 -4.06 -16.93 4.19
C PHE A 63 -3.17 -17.71 3.20
N GLU A 64 -3.76 -18.25 2.12
CA GLU A 64 -3.02 -18.93 1.08
C GLU A 64 -2.37 -17.90 0.15
N ILE A 65 -1.04 -17.83 0.15
CA ILE A 65 -0.27 -16.93 -0.70
C ILE A 65 -0.09 -17.60 -2.06
N GLN A 66 -0.45 -16.92 -3.14
CA GLN A 66 -0.27 -17.40 -4.50
C GLN A 66 0.68 -16.45 -5.24
N LYS A 67 1.76 -16.99 -5.79
CA LYS A 67 2.80 -16.24 -6.50
C LYS A 67 2.90 -16.69 -7.94
#